data_AF-A0A4D4LTY1-F1
#
_entry.id   AF-A0A4D4LTY1-F1
#
_cell.length_a   1.000
_cell.length_b   1.000
_cell.length_c   1.000
_cell.angle_alpha   90.00
_cell.angle_beta   90.00
_cell.angle_gamma   90.00
#
_symmetry.space_group_name_H-M   'P 1'
#
loop_
_entity.id
_entity.type
_entity.pdbx_description
1 polymer ?
#
loop_
_entity_poly.entity_id
_entity_poly.type
_entity_poly.pdbx_seq_one_letter_code
_entity_poly.pdbx_strand_id
1 'polypeptide(L)'
;MIGPGGLFSVHALYARKQRVLVADPMVGVGRREPRPVLRWVRADADRASYALTAEVRPVLAVVGPTALDVTAPLRAVRVLREADLSGLARLGGVLKPADAEALHAMARDRHTWLQV
;
A
#
# COMPACT_ATOMS: atom_id res chain seq x y z
N MET A 1 -6.25 4.12 2.49
CA MET A 1 -7.51 3.38 2.72
C MET A 1 -7.67 3.17 4.21
N ILE A 2 -8.87 3.43 4.74
CA ILE A 2 -9.20 3.27 6.15
C ILE A 2 -10.43 2.37 6.21
N GLY A 3 -10.38 1.33 7.03
CA GLY A 3 -11.51 0.42 7.17
C GLY A 3 -11.33 -0.50 8.37
N PRO A 4 -12.26 -1.44 8.58
CA PRO A 4 -12.20 -2.35 9.73
C PRO A 4 -10.88 -3.14 9.77
N GLY A 5 -10.33 -3.49 8.61
CA GLY A 5 -9.01 -4.10 8.46
C GLY A 5 -7.84 -3.29 8.98
N GLY A 6 -8.00 -2.01 9.33
CA GLY A 6 -6.93 -1.07 9.71
C GLY A 6 -6.62 -0.05 8.62
N LEU A 7 -5.46 0.61 8.74
CA LEU A 7 -5.01 1.64 7.80
C LEU A 7 -4.02 1.08 6.79
N PHE A 8 -4.18 1.47 5.54
CA PHE A 8 -3.30 1.09 4.44
C PHE A 8 -2.92 2.30 3.59
N SER A 9 -1.62 2.45 3.33
CA SER A 9 -1.12 3.35 2.28
C SER A 9 -1.02 2.53 0.98
N VAL A 10 -1.75 2.95 -0.05
CA VAL A 10 -1.87 2.20 -1.31
C VAL A 10 -1.15 2.95 -2.41
N HIS A 11 -0.06 2.37 -2.90
CA HIS A 11 0.65 2.85 -4.09
C HIS A 11 0.20 2.03 -5.30
N ALA A 12 -0.36 2.68 -6.32
CA ALA A 12 -0.81 2.02 -7.53
C ALA A 12 0.29 2.03 -8.61
N LEU A 13 0.65 0.84 -9.10
CA LEU A 13 1.61 0.63 -10.19
C LEU A 13 0.88 0.05 -11.40
N TYR A 14 0.72 0.84 -12.45
CA TYR A 14 0.10 0.39 -13.69
C TYR A 14 1.10 -0.37 -14.58
N ALA A 15 0.90 -1.69 -14.69
CA ALA A 15 1.79 -2.61 -15.38
C ALA A 15 1.59 -2.68 -16.90
N ARG A 16 0.55 -2.03 -17.45
CA ARG A 16 0.29 -1.93 -18.90
C ARG A 16 0.32 -3.29 -19.62
N LYS A 17 -0.30 -4.32 -19.05
CA LYS A 17 -0.32 -5.70 -19.59
C LYS A 17 1.09 -6.31 -19.74
N GLN A 18 2.01 -5.93 -18.86
CA GLN A 18 3.35 -6.52 -18.79
C GLN A 18 3.49 -7.40 -17.55
N ARG A 19 4.45 -8.33 -17.59
CA ARG A 19 4.84 -9.14 -16.44
C ARG A 19 5.51 -8.25 -15.39
N VAL A 20 5.19 -8.47 -14.13
CA VAL A 20 5.77 -7.76 -12.99
C VAL A 20 6.53 -8.73 -12.12
N LEU A 21 7.79 -8.40 -11.85
CA LEU A 21 8.65 -9.15 -10.94
C LEU A 21 8.92 -8.29 -9.71
N VAL A 22 8.68 -8.84 -8.52
CA VAL A 22 8.97 -8.18 -7.25
C VAL A 22 10.05 -8.96 -6.52
N ALA A 23 11.21 -8.34 -6.36
CA ALA A 23 12.37 -8.86 -5.64
C ALA A 23 12.85 -7.77 -4.68
N ASP A 24 12.46 -7.84 -3.40
CA ASP A 24 12.65 -6.76 -2.43
C ASP A 24 14.07 -6.16 -2.46
N PRO A 25 14.24 -4.84 -2.66
CA PRO A 25 13.20 -3.78 -2.76
C PRO A 25 12.79 -3.41 -4.18
N MET A 26 13.26 -4.16 -5.18
CA MET A 26 13.11 -3.87 -6.60
C MET A 26 11.80 -4.40 -7.18
N VAL A 27 11.22 -3.62 -8.09
CA VAL A 27 10.06 -3.99 -8.90
C VAL A 27 10.43 -3.78 -10.37
N GLY A 28 10.42 -4.87 -11.14
CA GLY A 28 10.58 -4.87 -12.59
C GLY A 28 9.22 -4.93 -13.29
N VAL A 29 9.07 -4.19 -14.38
CA VAL A 29 7.86 -4.19 -15.23
C VAL A 29 8.27 -4.43 -16.68
N GLY A 30 7.86 -5.57 -17.22
CA GLY A 30 8.25 -6.01 -18.56
C GLY A 30 9.77 -6.15 -18.68
N ARG A 31 10.33 -5.47 -19.69
CA ARG A 31 11.79 -5.46 -19.98
C ARG A 31 12.49 -4.20 -19.49
N ARG A 32 11.81 -3.36 -18.70
CA ARG A 32 12.39 -2.13 -18.16
C ARG A 32 13.33 -2.46 -17.00
N GLU A 33 14.29 -1.57 -16.78
CA GLU A 33 15.17 -1.63 -15.62
C GLU A 33 14.33 -1.63 -14.32
N PRO A 34 14.53 -2.61 -13.42
CA PRO A 34 13.86 -2.64 -12.13
C PRO A 34 14.12 -1.38 -11.31
N ARG A 35 13.12 -0.91 -10.57
CA ARG A 35 13.25 0.26 -9.68
C ARG A 35 12.98 -0.09 -8.23
N PRO A 36 13.56 0.61 -7.25
CA PRO A 36 13.37 0.32 -5.83
C PRO A 36 12.01 0.80 -5.30
N VAL A 37 10.91 0.47 -5.98
CA VAL A 37 9.55 0.95 -5.69
C VAL A 37 9.16 0.66 -4.25
N LEU A 38 9.53 -0.50 -3.69
CA LEU A 38 9.15 -0.87 -2.32
C LEU A 38 9.75 0.04 -1.25
N ARG A 39 10.87 0.75 -1.54
CA ARG A 39 11.40 1.78 -0.62
C ARG A 39 10.42 2.95 -0.47
N TRP A 40 9.85 3.40 -1.58
CA TRP A 40 8.90 4.51 -1.62
C TRP A 40 7.58 4.12 -0.95
N VAL A 41 7.05 2.93 -1.26
CA VAL A 41 5.80 2.45 -0.64
C VAL A 41 5.93 2.36 0.88
N ARG A 42 7.08 1.91 1.40
CA ARG A 42 7.36 1.91 2.85
C ARG A 42 7.43 3.34 3.39
N ALA A 43 8.21 4.21 2.76
CA ALA A 43 8.35 5.59 3.20
C ALA A 43 6.99 6.34 3.21
N ASP A 44 6.13 6.10 2.24
CA ASP A 44 4.77 6.68 2.20
C ASP A 44 3.92 6.20 3.38
N ALA A 45 4.04 4.92 3.76
CA ALA A 45 3.36 4.36 4.91
C ALA A 45 3.94 4.87 6.25
N ASP A 46 5.26 5.03 6.34
CA ASP A 46 5.93 5.60 7.52
C ASP A 46 5.49 7.05 7.74
N ARG A 47 5.48 7.87 6.67
CA ARG A 47 4.97 9.26 6.74
C ARG A 47 3.49 9.29 7.12
N ALA A 48 2.66 8.43 6.54
CA ALA A 48 1.25 8.35 6.92
C ALA A 48 1.05 7.89 8.37
N SER A 49 1.88 6.97 8.86
CA SER A 49 1.82 6.51 10.25
C SER A 49 2.18 7.62 11.23
N TYR A 50 3.18 8.42 10.88
CA TYR A 50 3.55 9.60 11.65
C TYR A 50 2.44 10.65 11.64
N ALA A 51 1.91 10.98 10.46
CA ALA A 51 0.84 11.98 10.31
C ALA A 51 -0.43 11.62 11.08
N LEU A 52 -0.84 10.34 11.01
CA LEU A 52 -2.09 9.85 11.58
C LEU A 52 -1.93 9.25 12.98
N THR A 53 -0.73 9.31 13.54
CA THR A 53 -0.38 8.73 14.86
C THR A 53 -0.89 7.29 15.06
N ALA A 54 -0.93 6.51 13.97
CA ALA A 54 -1.51 5.18 13.91
C ALA A 54 -0.74 4.29 12.92
N GLU A 55 -0.70 2.98 13.13
CA GLU A 55 -0.02 2.06 12.22
C GLU A 55 -0.68 2.06 10.84
N VAL A 56 0.08 2.47 9.80
CA VAL A 56 -0.34 2.39 8.40
C VAL A 56 0.48 1.33 7.69
N ARG A 57 -0.18 0.31 7.14
CA ARG A 57 0.50 -0.80 6.47
C ARG A 57 0.68 -0.53 4.96
N PRO A 58 1.88 -0.70 4.40
CA PRO A 58 2.14 -0.41 2.98
C PRO A 58 1.56 -1.49 2.05
N VAL A 59 0.92 -1.03 0.96
CA VAL A 59 0.39 -1.87 -0.10
C VAL A 59 0.83 -1.36 -1.46
N LEU A 60 1.44 -2.22 -2.27
CA LEU A 60 1.64 -2.00 -3.70
C LEU A 60 0.51 -2.69 -4.46
N ALA A 61 -0.34 -1.91 -5.10
CA ALA A 61 -1.41 -2.40 -5.96
C ALA A 61 -0.93 -2.43 -7.42
N VAL A 62 -0.82 -3.62 -8.00
CA VAL A 62 -0.39 -3.83 -9.38
C VAL A 62 -1.61 -3.95 -10.28
N VAL A 63 -1.76 -2.99 -11.18
CA VAL A 63 -2.93 -2.82 -12.05
C VAL A 63 -2.62 -3.36 -13.45
N GLY A 64 -3.47 -4.24 -13.98
CA GLY A 64 -3.31 -4.86 -15.29
C GLY A 64 -1.98 -5.59 -15.57
N PRO A 65 -1.39 -6.39 -14.65
CA PRO A 65 -0.25 -7.24 -14.99
C PRO A 65 -0.69 -8.46 -15.82
N THR A 66 0.14 -8.95 -16.73
CA THR A 66 -0.08 -10.27 -17.34
C THR A 66 0.36 -11.41 -16.42
N ALA A 67 1.36 -11.15 -15.59
CA ALA A 67 1.81 -12.03 -14.52
C ALA A 67 2.40 -11.17 -13.40
N LEU A 68 2.30 -11.64 -12.17
CA LEU A 68 2.84 -10.99 -10.98
C LEU A 68 3.54 -12.06 -10.15
N ASP A 69 4.85 -11.93 -10.01
CA ASP A 69 5.69 -12.89 -9.32
C ASP A 69 6.48 -12.19 -8.21
N VAL A 70 6.34 -12.68 -6.99
CA VAL A 70 7.09 -12.23 -5.82
C VAL A 70 8.14 -13.28 -5.53
N THR A 71 9.41 -12.94 -5.71
CA THR A 71 10.50 -13.93 -5.73
C THR A 71 11.05 -14.26 -4.35
N ALA A 72 10.76 -13.44 -3.35
CA ALA A 72 11.22 -13.61 -1.98
C ALA A 72 10.19 -12.99 -1.00
N PRO A 73 10.18 -13.42 0.28
CA PRO A 73 9.39 -12.76 1.31
C PRO A 73 9.66 -11.25 1.35
N LEU A 74 8.60 -10.46 1.38
CA LEU A 74 8.70 -9.00 1.38
C LEU A 74 8.73 -8.46 2.80
N ARG A 75 9.63 -7.52 3.09
CA ARG A 75 9.62 -6.85 4.39
C ARG A 75 8.42 -5.89 4.48
N ALA A 76 7.43 -6.24 5.28
CA ALA A 76 6.27 -5.42 5.68
C ALA A 76 5.33 -4.90 4.57
N VAL A 77 5.61 -5.13 3.28
CA VAL A 77 4.79 -4.67 2.16
C VAL A 77 3.91 -5.79 1.64
N ARG A 78 2.61 -5.52 1.47
CA ARG A 78 1.71 -6.40 0.71
C ARG A 78 1.72 -5.98 -0.75
N VAL A 79 1.91 -6.93 -1.66
CA VAL A 79 1.77 -6.71 -3.10
C VAL A 79 0.52 -7.45 -3.55
N LEU A 80 -0.41 -6.73 -4.15
CA LEU A 80 -1.71 -7.26 -4.55
C LEU A 80 -1.99 -6.91 -6.00
N ARG A 81 -2.75 -7.75 -6.70
CA ARG A 81 -3.40 -7.34 -7.95
C ARG A 81 -4.60 -6.47 -7.61
N GLU A 82 -5.04 -5.66 -8.57
CA GLU A 82 -6.25 -4.84 -8.42
C GLU A 82 -7.49 -5.64 -7.97
N ALA A 83 -7.65 -6.87 -8.49
CA ALA A 83 -8.76 -7.76 -8.13
C ALA A 83 -8.74 -8.19 -6.66
N ASP A 84 -7.55 -8.24 -6.05
CA ASP A 84 -7.36 -8.73 -4.68
C ASP A 84 -7.46 -7.62 -3.64
N LEU A 85 -7.55 -6.34 -4.05
CA LEU A 85 -7.64 -5.19 -3.15
C LEU A 85 -8.85 -5.26 -2.22
N SER A 86 -9.99 -5.76 -2.70
CA SER A 86 -11.20 -5.94 -1.90
C SER A 86 -10.96 -6.87 -0.68
N GLY A 87 -9.97 -7.75 -0.77
CA GLY A 87 -9.54 -8.62 0.33
C GLY A 87 -9.02 -7.85 1.55
N LEU A 88 -8.51 -6.63 1.37
CA LEU A 88 -8.00 -5.83 2.49
C LEU A 88 -9.10 -5.47 3.50
N ALA A 89 -10.34 -5.27 3.05
CA ALA A 89 -11.48 -5.00 3.92
C ALA A 89 -11.86 -6.20 4.80
N ARG A 90 -11.41 -7.41 4.43
CA ARG A 90 -11.75 -8.67 5.12
C ARG A 90 -10.68 -9.12 6.12
N LEU A 91 -9.61 -8.35 6.33
CA LEU A 91 -8.49 -8.70 7.22
C LEU A 91 -8.82 -8.68 8.73
N GLY A 92 -10.11 -8.63 9.10
CA GLY A 92 -10.59 -8.59 10.48
C GLY A 92 -10.83 -7.16 10.98
N GLY A 93 -11.80 -6.97 11.88
CA GLY A 93 -12.14 -5.67 12.46
C GLY A 93 -11.20 -5.30 13.61
N VAL A 94 -10.15 -4.53 13.32
CA VAL A 94 -9.19 -4.01 14.31
C VAL A 94 -9.64 -2.64 14.83
N LEU A 95 -10.32 -1.84 14.00
CA LEU A 95 -10.81 -0.51 14.38
C LEU A 95 -12.29 -0.55 14.74
N LYS A 96 -12.64 0.13 15.83
CA LYS A 96 -14.04 0.45 16.12
C LYS A 96 -14.54 1.47 15.07
N PRO A 97 -15.84 1.48 14.73
CA PRO A 97 -16.38 2.43 13.74
C PRO A 97 -16.05 3.89 14.05
N ALA A 98 -16.18 4.32 15.30
CA ALA A 98 -15.85 5.69 15.72
C ALA A 98 -14.35 6.03 15.51
N ASP A 99 -13.45 5.09 15.80
CA ASP A 99 -12.01 5.28 15.59
C ASP A 99 -11.69 5.39 14.09
N ALA A 100 -12.35 4.58 13.25
CA ALA A 100 -12.19 4.64 11.80
C ALA A 100 -12.69 5.98 11.23
N GLU A 101 -13.80 6.50 11.73
CA GLU A 101 -14.33 7.82 11.35
C GLU A 101 -13.42 8.96 11.80
N ALA A 102 -12.89 8.92 13.02
CA ALA A 102 -11.94 9.91 13.53
C ALA A 102 -10.64 9.92 12.71
N LEU A 103 -10.07 8.75 12.42
CA LEU A 103 -8.90 8.61 11.54
C LEU A 103 -9.20 9.07 10.12
N HIS A 104 -10.42 8.85 9.62
CA HIS A 104 -10.86 9.37 8.33
C HIS A 104 -10.94 10.90 8.32
N ALA A 105 -11.51 11.51 9.35
CA ALA A 105 -11.56 12.96 9.47
C ALA A 105 -10.15 13.56 9.52
N MET A 106 -9.25 12.99 10.34
CA MET A 106 -7.86 13.43 10.42
C MET A 106 -7.12 13.28 9.09
N ALA A 107 -7.28 12.16 8.38
CA ALA A 107 -6.66 11.96 7.07
C ALA A 107 -7.15 12.95 6.00
N ARG A 108 -8.36 13.51 6.16
CA ARG A 108 -8.92 14.54 5.28
C ARG A 108 -8.48 15.96 5.65
N ASP A 109 -8.01 16.19 6.87
CA ASP A 109 -7.45 17.48 7.24
C ASP A 109 -6.09 17.67 6.56
N ARG A 110 -5.96 18.69 5.73
CA ARG A 110 -4.69 19.03 5.06
C ARG A 110 -3.59 19.36 6.06
N HIS A 111 -3.93 19.92 7.22
CA HIS A 111 -2.95 20.35 8.22
C HIS A 111 -2.21 19.17 8.83
N THR A 112 -2.86 18.01 8.93
CA THR A 112 -2.24 16.73 9.32
C THR A 112 -1.02 16.40 8.47
N TRP A 113 -1.04 16.77 7.19
CA TRP A 113 0.03 16.45 6.25
C TRP A 113 1.13 17.52 6.16
N LEU A 114 0.93 18.72 6.72
CA LEU A 114 1.90 19.82 6.62
C LEU A 114 3.15 19.61 7.50
N GLN A 115 3.14 18.62 8.40
CA GLN A 115 4.19 18.37 9.38
C GLN A 115 5.08 17.17 9.02
N VAL A 116 4.96 16.65 7.80
CA VAL A 116 5.55 15.36 7.36
C VAL A 116 6.19 15.45 5.98
#